data_AF-A0A159YYT1-F1
#
_entry.id   AF-A0A159YYT1-F1
#
_cell.length_a   1.000
_cell.length_b   1.000
_cell.length_c   1.000
_cell.angle_alpha   90.00
_cell.angle_beta   90.00
_cell.angle_gamma   90.00
#
_symmetry.space_group_name_H-M   'P 1'
#
loop_
_entity.id
_entity.type
_entity.pdbx_description
1 polymer ?
#
loop_
_entity_poly.entity_id
_entity_poly.type
_entity_poly.pdbx_seq_one_letter_code
_entity_poly.pdbx_strand_id
1 'polypeptide(L)'
;MIRSAVTRSHVLAATLSLGLAVSGAVPGAVPAVQAQQLPPPLAPRAGDIAPARAALPPPAAPPSPALALEIARSAEDPAALGQALIAAAQGDWPVAMGQARLAGPVSSDILEWQRLRAGTGSATFADYVAFLGRRPDWPGLPLLRKQAEGTILEGESAEAVIAFFAAGAPQTGTGSLALMAALTEAGRAPEAEAEAVRAWREMSLTEEEQAALLARAGSVLADHHGGRLAAALDAGRLAEAGQMLALVTPGSRAVAEARIALQAAARASMR
;
A
#
# COMPACT_ATOMS: atom_id res chain seq x y z
N MET A 1 19.20 61.44 -25.62
CA MET A 1 19.70 61.03 -26.95
C MET A 1 20.60 59.83 -26.69
N ILE A 2 20.24 58.58 -26.99
CA ILE A 2 20.15 57.94 -28.31
C ILE A 2 19.18 56.73 -28.22
N ARG A 3 18.56 56.41 -29.35
CA ARG A 3 17.37 55.56 -29.56
C ARG A 3 17.64 54.04 -29.55
N SER A 4 16.57 53.31 -29.18
CA SER A 4 16.07 51.96 -29.52
C SER A 4 16.84 51.03 -30.48
N ALA A 5 16.79 49.73 -30.17
CA ALA A 5 16.49 48.67 -31.15
C ALA A 5 15.85 47.43 -30.46
N VAL A 6 14.54 47.29 -30.66
CA VAL A 6 13.74 46.09 -30.38
C VAL A 6 13.80 45.21 -31.62
N THR A 7 14.20 43.95 -31.50
CA THR A 7 14.15 42.98 -32.61
C THR A 7 12.94 42.08 -32.43
N ARG A 8 11.90 42.35 -33.23
CA ARG A 8 10.76 41.47 -33.51
C ARG A 8 11.22 40.37 -34.48
N SER A 9 10.83 39.12 -34.25
CA SER A 9 10.71 38.10 -35.29
C SER A 9 9.25 37.68 -35.41
N HIS A 10 8.75 37.71 -36.65
CA HIS A 10 7.41 37.33 -37.05
C HIS A 10 7.47 36.23 -38.12
N VAL A 11 6.35 35.49 -38.23
CA VAL A 11 5.82 34.71 -39.39
C VAL A 11 6.41 33.29 -39.55
N LEU A 12 5.71 32.17 -39.80
CA LEU A 12 4.35 31.79 -40.26
C LEU A 12 3.77 30.70 -39.31
N ALA A 13 2.50 30.66 -38.91
CA ALA A 13 1.25 30.52 -39.67
C ALA A 13 1.11 29.17 -40.44
N ALA A 14 0.60 28.14 -39.75
CA ALA A 14 -0.05 27.00 -40.37
C ALA A 14 -1.36 26.71 -39.61
N THR A 15 -2.45 27.14 -40.22
CA THR A 15 -3.84 26.88 -39.86
C THR A 15 -4.22 25.46 -40.28
N LEU A 16 -4.81 24.68 -39.37
CA LEU A 16 -5.84 23.71 -39.75
C LEU A 16 -6.93 23.71 -38.68
N SER A 17 -8.08 24.26 -39.04
CA SER A 17 -9.31 24.17 -38.28
C SER A 17 -10.00 22.85 -38.57
N LEU A 18 -10.43 22.12 -37.54
CA LEU A 18 -11.69 21.38 -37.59
C LEU A 18 -12.19 21.14 -36.15
N GLY A 19 -13.37 21.67 -35.86
CA GLY A 19 -14.04 21.49 -34.57
C GLY A 19 -14.70 20.12 -34.45
N LEU A 20 -15.05 19.72 -33.21
CA LEU A 20 -16.42 19.70 -32.69
C LEU A 20 -16.43 18.95 -31.35
N ALA A 21 -17.20 19.49 -30.40
CA ALA A 21 -17.95 18.80 -29.35
C ALA A 21 -17.23 17.74 -28.48
N VAL A 22 -16.87 18.12 -27.25
CA VAL A 22 -16.82 17.18 -26.12
C VAL A 22 -18.21 17.14 -25.49
N SER A 23 -19.02 16.18 -25.95
CA SER A 23 -20.22 15.70 -25.26
C SER A 23 -19.82 14.62 -24.27
N GLY A 24 -20.32 14.69 -23.05
CA GLY A 24 -20.10 13.67 -22.03
C GLY A 24 -20.69 12.32 -22.43
N ALA A 25 -19.95 11.25 -22.14
CA ALA A 25 -20.48 9.90 -21.99
C ALA A 25 -19.42 9.00 -21.35
N VAL A 26 -19.84 8.33 -20.27
CA VAL A 26 -19.18 7.21 -19.62
C VAL A 26 -19.09 6.01 -20.58
N PRO A 27 -17.96 5.28 -20.64
CA PRO A 27 -18.00 3.87 -21.03
C PRO A 27 -17.21 2.99 -20.02
N GLY A 28 -17.53 1.73 -19.79
CA GLY A 28 -18.36 0.86 -20.60
C GLY A 28 -18.94 -0.32 -19.81
N ALA A 29 -20.15 -0.67 -20.24
CA ALA A 29 -20.77 -1.95 -20.01
C ALA A 29 -19.94 -3.07 -20.66
N VAL A 30 -19.93 -4.23 -20.00
CA VAL A 30 -19.36 -5.48 -20.49
C VAL A 30 -20.06 -5.87 -21.80
N PRO A 31 -19.34 -6.18 -22.90
CA PRO A 31 -19.98 -6.60 -24.12
C PRO A 31 -20.65 -7.97 -23.93
N ALA A 32 -21.89 -8.08 -24.40
CA ALA A 32 -22.57 -9.36 -24.57
C ALA A 32 -21.79 -10.19 -25.60
N VAL A 33 -21.30 -11.35 -25.19
CA VAL A 33 -20.69 -12.35 -26.07
C VAL A 33 -21.74 -12.81 -27.07
N GLN A 34 -21.53 -12.48 -28.34
CA GLN A 34 -22.31 -13.04 -29.45
C GLN A 34 -22.12 -14.56 -29.46
N ALA A 35 -23.23 -15.29 -29.36
CA ALA A 35 -23.25 -16.74 -29.51
C ALA A 35 -22.76 -17.09 -30.93
N GLN A 36 -21.56 -17.65 -31.03
CA GLN A 36 -21.09 -18.23 -32.28
C GLN A 36 -22.01 -19.40 -32.64
N GLN A 37 -22.64 -19.32 -33.81
CA GLN A 37 -23.43 -20.40 -34.38
C GLN A 37 -22.54 -21.63 -34.58
N LEU A 38 -22.88 -22.71 -33.88
CA LEU A 38 -22.26 -24.02 -34.04
C LEU A 38 -22.51 -24.55 -35.47
N PRO A 39 -21.51 -25.13 -36.16
CA PRO A 39 -21.73 -25.81 -37.42
C PRO A 39 -22.63 -27.05 -37.23
N PRO A 40 -23.41 -27.45 -38.25
CA PRO A 40 -24.28 -28.63 -38.15
C PRO A 40 -23.45 -29.91 -37.99
N PRO A 41 -23.97 -30.92 -37.24
CA PRO A 41 -23.27 -32.18 -37.06
C PRO A 41 -23.19 -32.96 -38.38
N LEU A 42 -22.00 -33.46 -38.71
CA LEU A 42 -21.80 -34.44 -39.76
C LEU A 42 -22.54 -35.72 -39.38
N ALA A 43 -23.53 -36.13 -40.19
CA ALA A 43 -24.20 -37.41 -40.02
C ALA A 43 -23.20 -38.57 -40.22
N PRO A 44 -23.22 -39.60 -39.36
CA PRO A 44 -22.34 -40.76 -39.53
C PRO A 44 -22.75 -41.57 -40.76
N ARG A 45 -21.77 -42.01 -41.56
CA ARG A 45 -21.99 -42.95 -42.66
C ARG A 45 -22.42 -44.30 -42.08
N ALA A 46 -23.52 -44.84 -42.60
CA ALA A 46 -24.00 -46.17 -42.26
C ALA A 46 -23.07 -47.24 -42.88
N GLY A 47 -22.36 -47.96 -42.01
CA GLY A 47 -21.46 -49.04 -42.39
C GLY A 47 -20.15 -48.92 -41.63
N ASP A 48 -20.14 -49.48 -40.42
CA ASP A 48 -18.97 -49.89 -39.61
C ASP A 48 -19.22 -49.61 -38.11
N ILE A 49 -20.22 -50.27 -37.54
CA ILE A 49 -20.34 -50.39 -36.07
C ILE A 49 -20.55 -51.87 -35.74
N ALA A 50 -19.46 -52.62 -35.72
CA ALA A 50 -19.39 -53.78 -34.84
C ALA A 50 -19.41 -53.25 -33.39
N PRO A 51 -20.13 -53.87 -32.43
CA PRO A 51 -20.10 -53.42 -31.05
C PRO A 51 -18.75 -53.80 -30.44
N ALA A 52 -17.76 -52.92 -30.55
CA ALA A 52 -16.62 -52.96 -29.63
C ALA A 52 -17.19 -52.58 -28.26
N ARG A 53 -17.37 -53.57 -27.37
CA ARG A 53 -17.53 -53.33 -25.93
C ARG A 53 -16.25 -52.63 -25.46
N ALA A 54 -16.21 -51.30 -25.55
CA ALA A 54 -15.19 -50.51 -24.89
C ALA A 54 -15.32 -50.79 -23.39
N ALA A 55 -14.32 -51.47 -22.83
CA ALA A 55 -14.20 -51.60 -21.39
C ALA A 55 -14.22 -50.18 -20.80
N LEU A 56 -15.10 -49.94 -19.83
CA LEU A 56 -15.08 -48.72 -19.02
C LEU A 56 -13.63 -48.51 -18.54
N PRO A 57 -13.05 -47.29 -18.67
CA PRO A 57 -11.78 -47.02 -18.03
C PRO A 57 -11.94 -47.35 -16.54
N PRO A 58 -10.95 -48.01 -15.91
CA PRO A 58 -11.04 -48.34 -14.50
C PRO A 58 -11.24 -47.04 -13.69
N PRO A 59 -11.98 -47.09 -12.56
CA PRO A 59 -12.16 -45.92 -11.72
C PRO A 59 -10.79 -45.32 -11.39
N ALA A 60 -10.68 -44.00 -11.49
CA ALA A 60 -9.46 -43.29 -11.12
C ALA A 60 -9.00 -43.77 -9.73
N ALA A 61 -7.73 -44.16 -9.62
CA ALA A 61 -7.18 -44.63 -8.35
C ALA A 61 -7.42 -43.56 -7.27
N PRO A 62 -7.86 -43.93 -6.06
CA PRO A 62 -8.07 -42.95 -5.00
C PRO A 62 -6.77 -42.19 -4.72
N PRO A 63 -6.85 -40.90 -4.35
CA PRO A 63 -5.65 -40.15 -3.97
C PRO A 63 -4.91 -40.91 -2.88
N SER A 64 -3.57 -40.87 -2.93
CA SER A 64 -2.74 -41.41 -1.85
C SER A 64 -3.24 -40.89 -0.50
N PRO A 65 -3.22 -41.68 0.57
CA PRO A 65 -3.72 -41.26 1.88
C PRO A 65 -3.09 -39.94 2.38
N ALA A 66 -1.84 -39.67 1.99
CA ALA A 66 -1.18 -38.38 2.25
C ALA A 66 -1.87 -37.20 1.54
N LEU A 67 -2.26 -37.36 0.27
CA LEU A 67 -2.96 -36.32 -0.50
C LEU A 67 -4.42 -36.18 -0.03
N ALA A 68 -5.08 -37.29 0.30
CA ALA A 68 -6.43 -37.26 0.86
C ALA A 68 -6.49 -36.50 2.20
N LEU A 69 -5.47 -36.71 3.05
CA LEU A 69 -5.34 -35.98 4.32
C LEU A 69 -5.06 -34.49 4.10
N GLU A 70 -4.26 -34.14 3.10
CA GLU A 70 -3.95 -32.73 2.78
C GLU A 70 -5.16 -32.00 2.19
N ILE A 71 -5.93 -32.66 1.32
CA ILE A 71 -7.21 -32.14 0.80
C ILE A 71 -8.22 -31.97 1.94
N ALA A 72 -8.32 -32.94 2.85
CA ALA A 72 -9.20 -32.84 4.02
C ALA A 72 -8.76 -31.72 4.98
N ARG A 73 -7.45 -31.49 5.16
CA ARG A 73 -6.91 -30.37 5.95
C ARG A 73 -7.15 -29.01 5.32
N SER A 74 -7.25 -28.97 4.00
CA SER A 74 -7.54 -27.76 3.22
C SER A 74 -9.02 -27.58 2.92
N ALA A 75 -9.88 -28.45 3.48
CA ALA A 75 -11.32 -28.35 3.29
C ALA A 75 -11.82 -27.11 4.04
N GLU A 76 -12.51 -26.25 3.30
CA GLU A 76 -13.14 -25.06 3.84
C GLU A 76 -14.64 -25.31 4.02
N ASP A 77 -15.22 -24.82 5.11
CA ASP A 77 -16.67 -24.76 5.36
C ASP A 77 -17.17 -23.33 5.08
N PRO A 78 -17.85 -23.11 3.93
CA PRO A 78 -18.35 -21.79 3.56
C PRO A 78 -19.41 -21.24 4.52
N ALA A 79 -20.16 -22.11 5.20
CA ALA A 79 -21.19 -21.67 6.15
C ALA A 79 -20.56 -21.14 7.43
N ALA A 80 -19.55 -21.84 7.96
CA ALA A 80 -18.76 -21.36 9.09
C ALA A 80 -18.01 -20.07 8.76
N LEU A 81 -17.45 -19.95 7.55
CA LEU A 81 -16.84 -18.69 7.09
C LEU A 81 -17.86 -17.55 7.03
N GLY A 82 -19.07 -17.81 6.51
CA GLY A 82 -20.15 -16.81 6.49
C GLY A 82 -20.49 -16.29 7.89
N GLN A 83 -20.56 -17.18 8.89
CA GLN A 83 -20.77 -16.80 10.29
C GLN A 83 -19.60 -15.99 10.85
N ALA A 84 -18.36 -16.39 10.53
CA ALA A 84 -17.16 -15.68 10.94
C ALA A 84 -17.15 -14.23 10.41
N LEU A 85 -17.51 -14.03 9.14
CA LEU A 85 -17.57 -12.71 8.51
C LEU A 85 -18.67 -11.83 9.12
N ILE A 86 -19.83 -12.40 9.47
CA ILE A 86 -20.91 -11.67 10.16
C ILE A 86 -20.43 -11.19 11.54
N ALA A 87 -19.77 -12.06 12.31
CA ALA A 87 -19.22 -11.69 13.62
C ALA A 87 -18.13 -10.61 13.50
N ALA A 88 -17.24 -10.72 12.50
CA ALA A 88 -16.20 -9.73 12.24
C ALA A 88 -16.79 -8.37 11.87
N ALA A 89 -17.85 -8.33 11.06
CA ALA A 89 -18.56 -7.10 10.70
C ALA A 89 -19.20 -6.40 11.92
N GLN A 90 -19.51 -7.16 12.98
CA GLN A 90 -20.01 -6.65 14.26
C GLN A 90 -18.88 -6.26 15.23
N GLY A 91 -17.61 -6.48 14.87
CA GLY A 91 -16.44 -6.24 15.72
C GLY A 91 -16.17 -7.34 16.75
N ASP A 92 -16.90 -8.45 16.72
CA ASP A 92 -16.70 -9.59 17.63
C ASP A 92 -15.58 -10.50 17.10
N TRP A 93 -14.35 -10.01 17.21
CA TRP A 93 -13.15 -10.73 16.76
C TRP A 93 -12.95 -12.09 17.44
N PRO A 94 -13.20 -12.28 18.75
CA PRO A 94 -13.10 -13.59 19.38
C PRO A 94 -14.04 -14.62 18.75
N VAL A 95 -15.32 -14.27 18.54
CA VAL A 95 -16.30 -15.18 17.90
C VAL A 95 -15.94 -15.40 16.44
N ALA A 96 -15.60 -14.34 15.70
CA ALA A 96 -15.19 -14.44 14.30
C ALA A 96 -14.02 -15.40 14.13
N MET A 97 -13.02 -15.32 15.01
CA MET A 97 -11.84 -16.20 14.94
C MET A 97 -12.13 -17.63 15.38
N GLY A 98 -13.04 -17.83 16.32
CA GLY A 98 -13.56 -19.17 16.64
C GLY A 98 -14.20 -19.84 15.42
N GLN A 99 -15.10 -19.13 14.74
CA GLN A 99 -15.78 -19.65 13.55
C GLN A 99 -14.83 -19.85 12.37
N ALA A 100 -13.87 -18.96 12.17
CA ALA A 100 -12.89 -19.08 11.09
C ALA A 100 -11.99 -20.32 11.24
N ARG A 101 -11.64 -20.69 12.49
CA ARG A 101 -10.88 -21.93 12.76
C ARG A 101 -11.67 -23.19 12.44
N LEU A 102 -12.97 -23.18 12.68
CA LEU A 102 -13.87 -24.27 12.28
C LEU A 102 -14.04 -24.31 10.76
N ALA A 103 -14.04 -23.14 10.13
CA ALA A 103 -14.20 -22.99 8.70
C ALA A 103 -13.00 -23.50 7.91
N GLY A 104 -11.77 -23.33 8.41
CA GLY A 104 -10.58 -23.87 7.75
C GLY A 104 -9.36 -22.95 7.86
N PRO A 105 -8.19 -23.43 7.39
CA PRO A 105 -6.96 -22.66 7.45
C PRO A 105 -7.00 -21.38 6.61
N VAL A 106 -7.60 -21.40 5.42
CA VAL A 106 -7.70 -20.19 4.58
C VAL A 106 -8.70 -19.21 5.16
N SER A 107 -9.84 -19.70 5.66
CA SER A 107 -10.81 -18.88 6.38
C SER A 107 -10.18 -18.17 7.59
N SER A 108 -9.33 -18.87 8.34
CA SER A 108 -8.57 -18.28 9.45
C SER A 108 -7.66 -17.14 8.99
N ASP A 109 -6.94 -17.31 7.89
CA ASP A 109 -6.07 -16.26 7.35
C ASP A 109 -6.86 -15.08 6.79
N ILE A 110 -8.03 -15.30 6.17
CA ILE A 110 -8.90 -14.21 5.69
C ILE A 110 -9.34 -13.33 6.85
N LEU A 111 -9.80 -13.94 7.95
CA LEU A 111 -10.27 -13.19 9.10
C LEU A 111 -9.12 -12.50 9.84
N GLU A 112 -7.97 -13.16 9.98
CA GLU A 112 -6.79 -12.53 10.58
C GLU A 112 -6.31 -11.34 9.73
N TRP A 113 -6.28 -11.49 8.41
CA TRP A 113 -5.98 -10.39 7.50
C TRP A 113 -6.97 -9.22 7.65
N GLN A 114 -8.27 -9.49 7.78
CA GLN A 114 -9.26 -8.43 8.04
C GLN A 114 -9.02 -7.74 9.38
N ARG A 115 -8.69 -8.51 10.43
CA ARG A 115 -8.40 -7.99 11.76
C ARG A 115 -7.19 -7.04 11.75
N LEU A 116 -6.09 -7.49 11.14
CA LEU A 116 -4.86 -6.70 11.01
C LEU A 116 -5.07 -5.45 10.15
N ARG A 117 -5.89 -5.53 9.10
CA ARG A 117 -6.22 -4.36 8.27
C ARG A 117 -7.09 -3.33 8.98
N ALA A 118 -7.97 -3.79 9.86
CA ALA A 118 -8.83 -2.89 10.63
C ALA A 118 -8.03 -2.06 11.65
N GLY A 119 -6.79 -2.46 11.98
CA GLY A 119 -5.93 -1.73 12.92
C GLY A 119 -6.56 -1.60 14.31
N THR A 120 -7.44 -2.54 14.69
CA THR A 120 -8.10 -2.49 15.98
C THR A 120 -7.08 -2.70 17.09
N GLY A 121 -7.24 -2.02 18.23
CA GLY A 121 -6.30 -2.04 19.35
C GLY A 121 -6.05 -3.40 20.02
N SER A 122 -6.56 -4.51 19.46
CA SER A 122 -6.21 -5.87 19.89
C SER A 122 -5.09 -6.51 19.07
N ALA A 123 -4.72 -5.94 17.91
CA ALA A 123 -3.60 -6.47 17.11
C ALA A 123 -2.26 -6.01 17.68
N THR A 124 -1.39 -6.97 17.98
CA THR A 124 -0.04 -6.73 18.49
C THR A 124 0.99 -6.75 17.36
N PHE A 125 2.17 -6.17 17.59
CA PHE A 125 3.28 -6.26 16.63
C PHE A 125 3.60 -7.72 16.25
N ALA A 126 3.57 -8.62 17.24
CA ALA A 126 3.78 -10.05 17.02
C ALA A 126 2.74 -10.67 16.07
N ASP A 127 1.48 -10.24 16.11
CA ASP A 127 0.45 -10.74 15.19
C ASP A 127 0.77 -10.37 13.74
N TYR A 128 1.20 -9.12 13.50
CA TYR A 128 1.62 -8.68 12.18
C TYR A 128 2.84 -9.45 11.68
N VAL A 129 3.88 -9.61 12.53
CA VAL A 129 5.08 -10.36 12.18
C VAL A 129 4.73 -11.81 11.83
N ALA A 130 3.89 -12.46 12.65
CA ALA A 130 3.47 -13.84 12.43
C ALA A 130 2.68 -14.01 11.12
N PHE A 131 1.77 -13.09 10.80
CA PHE A 131 1.00 -13.15 9.55
C PHE A 131 1.89 -12.88 8.34
N LEU A 132 2.71 -11.83 8.37
CA LEU A 132 3.61 -11.46 7.26
C LEU A 132 4.64 -12.56 6.96
N GLY A 133 5.15 -13.24 8.00
CA GLY A 133 6.07 -14.37 7.85
C GLY A 133 5.39 -15.61 7.27
N ARG A 134 4.14 -15.89 7.67
CA ARG A 134 3.37 -17.05 7.20
C ARG A 134 2.83 -16.85 5.77
N ARG A 135 2.47 -15.63 5.39
CA ARG A 135 1.80 -15.28 4.13
C ARG A 135 2.52 -14.14 3.38
N PRO A 136 3.74 -14.36 2.85
CA PRO A 136 4.56 -13.33 2.22
C PRO A 136 4.07 -12.87 0.84
N ASP A 137 3.07 -13.54 0.27
CA ASP A 137 2.46 -13.26 -1.03
C ASP A 137 0.97 -12.83 -0.93
N TRP A 138 0.49 -12.59 0.30
CA TRP A 138 -0.90 -12.19 0.52
C TRP A 138 -1.21 -10.81 -0.08
N PRO A 139 -2.45 -10.52 -0.49
CA PRO A 139 -2.81 -9.16 -0.92
C PRO A 139 -2.67 -8.13 0.21
N GLY A 140 -2.20 -6.92 -0.14
CA GLY A 140 -2.24 -5.76 0.76
C GLY A 140 -1.16 -5.72 1.85
N LEU A 141 -0.06 -6.47 1.71
CA LEU A 141 1.05 -6.45 2.67
C LEU A 141 1.62 -5.05 2.97
N PRO A 142 1.73 -4.11 2.01
CA PRO A 142 2.21 -2.76 2.32
C PRO A 142 1.37 -2.07 3.39
N LEU A 143 0.04 -2.24 3.36
CA LEU A 143 -0.86 -1.70 4.37
C LEU A 143 -0.65 -2.38 5.72
N LEU A 144 -0.54 -3.72 5.75
CA LEU A 144 -0.29 -4.45 7.00
C LEU A 144 1.03 -4.03 7.64
N ARG A 145 2.09 -3.88 6.84
CA ARG A 145 3.38 -3.38 7.32
C ARG A 145 3.24 -1.98 7.92
N LYS A 146 2.53 -1.09 7.23
CA LYS A 146 2.26 0.27 7.73
C LYS A 146 1.49 0.27 9.05
N GLN A 147 0.48 -0.59 9.18
CA GLN A 147 -0.30 -0.72 10.43
C GLN A 147 0.55 -1.29 11.57
N ALA A 148 1.40 -2.27 11.27
CA ALA A 148 2.30 -2.88 12.26
C ALA A 148 3.22 -1.85 12.92
N GLU A 149 3.70 -0.84 12.18
CA GLU A 149 4.56 0.22 12.70
C GLU A 149 3.96 0.95 13.90
N GLY A 150 2.65 1.20 13.89
CA GLY A 150 1.94 1.84 15.00
C GLY A 150 1.71 0.94 16.22
N THR A 151 2.04 -0.35 16.12
CA THR A 151 1.89 -1.33 17.20
C THR A 151 3.22 -1.71 17.85
N ILE A 152 4.34 -1.15 17.37
CA ILE A 152 5.66 -1.36 17.98
C ILE A 152 5.71 -0.54 19.27
N LEU A 153 5.70 -1.23 20.41
CA LEU A 153 5.75 -0.60 21.73
C LEU A 153 7.19 -0.46 22.23
N GLU A 154 7.39 0.44 23.19
CA GLU A 154 8.64 0.49 23.95
C GLU A 154 8.86 -0.84 24.68
N GLY A 155 10.06 -1.41 24.54
CA GLY A 155 10.42 -2.72 25.12
C GLY A 155 10.29 -3.91 24.15
N GLU A 156 9.80 -3.70 22.93
CA GLU A 156 9.96 -4.69 21.85
C GLU A 156 11.45 -4.98 21.60
N SER A 157 11.79 -6.23 21.28
CA SER A 157 13.18 -6.62 21.03
C SER A 157 13.77 -5.79 19.89
N ALA A 158 14.90 -5.12 20.15
CA ALA A 158 15.62 -4.37 19.13
C ALA A 158 15.94 -5.22 17.90
N GLU A 159 16.31 -6.49 18.11
CA GLU A 159 16.57 -7.44 17.02
C GLU A 159 15.32 -7.72 16.19
N ALA A 160 14.16 -7.91 16.83
CA ALA A 160 12.90 -8.16 16.15
C ALA A 160 12.44 -6.96 15.31
N VAL A 161 12.57 -5.74 15.86
CA VAL A 161 12.22 -4.50 15.16
C VAL A 161 13.14 -4.28 13.95
N ILE A 162 14.45 -4.44 14.12
CA ILE A 162 15.44 -4.34 13.04
C ILE A 162 15.14 -5.38 11.95
N ALA A 163 14.88 -6.63 12.32
CA ALA A 163 14.57 -7.70 11.37
C ALA A 163 13.28 -7.41 10.59
N PHE A 164 12.26 -6.87 11.27
CA PHE A 164 11.02 -6.47 10.62
C PHE A 164 11.24 -5.43 9.51
N PHE A 165 12.06 -4.41 9.78
CA PHE A 165 12.37 -3.36 8.80
C PHE A 165 13.42 -3.76 7.74
N ALA A 166 14.17 -4.84 7.95
CA ALA A 166 15.07 -5.38 6.93
C ALA A 166 14.33 -5.85 5.66
N ALA A 167 13.06 -6.27 5.80
CA ALA A 167 12.19 -6.64 4.67
C ALA A 167 11.55 -5.44 3.93
N GLY A 168 11.74 -4.23 4.44
CA GLY A 168 11.22 -3.00 3.84
C GLY A 168 11.23 -1.83 4.81
N ALA A 169 11.72 -0.68 4.36
CA ALA A 169 11.89 0.51 5.17
C ALA A 169 10.56 1.02 5.80
N PRO A 170 10.63 1.76 6.92
CA PRO A 170 9.46 2.36 7.55
C PRO A 170 8.65 3.27 6.61
N GLN A 171 7.32 3.18 6.72
CA GLN A 171 6.34 3.95 5.95
C GLN A 171 5.71 5.11 6.75
N THR A 172 5.92 5.16 8.06
CA THR A 172 5.45 6.21 8.98
C THR A 172 6.60 6.80 9.80
N GLY A 173 6.45 8.05 10.27
CA GLY A 173 7.43 8.65 11.16
C GLY A 173 7.58 7.86 12.46
N THR A 174 6.48 7.31 12.95
CA THR A 174 6.41 6.41 14.10
C THR A 174 7.26 5.15 13.90
N GLY A 175 7.15 4.49 12.74
CA GLY A 175 8.00 3.35 12.38
C GLY A 175 9.47 3.73 12.27
N SER A 176 9.80 4.89 11.71
CA SER A 176 11.18 5.40 11.66
C SER A 176 11.74 5.64 13.06
N LEU A 177 10.97 6.24 13.96
CA LEU A 177 11.35 6.45 15.35
C LEU A 177 11.57 5.12 16.09
N ALA A 178 10.73 4.12 15.85
CA ALA A 178 10.89 2.78 16.39
C ALA A 178 12.18 2.09 15.88
N LEU A 179 12.45 2.19 14.57
CA LEU A 179 13.68 1.65 13.98
C LEU A 179 14.92 2.37 14.53
N MET A 180 14.89 3.69 14.65
CA MET A 180 15.98 4.47 15.25
C MET A 180 16.26 4.03 16.70
N ALA A 181 15.22 3.83 17.51
CA ALA A 181 15.36 3.37 18.88
C ALA A 181 16.02 1.98 18.94
N ALA A 182 15.54 1.03 18.13
CA ALA A 182 16.08 -0.32 18.06
C ALA A 182 17.54 -0.34 17.58
N LEU A 183 17.88 0.45 16.54
CA LEU A 183 19.26 0.57 16.05
C LEU A 183 20.18 1.18 17.12
N THR A 184 19.70 2.17 17.88
CA THR A 184 20.46 2.78 18.97
C THR A 184 20.74 1.77 20.09
N GLU A 185 19.72 1.01 20.50
CA GLU A 185 19.86 -0.06 21.51
C GLU A 185 20.84 -1.15 21.07
N ALA A 186 20.84 -1.49 19.78
CA ALA A 186 21.78 -2.45 19.19
C ALA A 186 23.21 -1.88 18.97
N GLY A 187 23.49 -0.64 19.38
CA GLY A 187 24.79 0.01 19.20
C GLY A 187 25.09 0.44 17.76
N ARG A 188 24.07 0.51 16.89
CA ARG A 188 24.17 0.84 15.46
C ARG A 188 23.81 2.32 15.20
N ALA A 189 24.41 3.22 15.97
CA ALA A 189 24.12 4.65 15.92
C ALA A 189 24.19 5.28 14.50
N PRO A 190 25.20 4.98 13.66
CA PRO A 190 25.26 5.56 12.30
C PRO A 190 24.05 5.18 11.43
N GLU A 191 23.46 4.00 11.65
CA GLU A 191 22.29 3.55 10.91
C GLU A 191 21.01 4.21 11.43
N ALA A 192 20.93 4.45 12.74
CA ALA A 192 19.85 5.24 13.33
C ALA A 192 19.85 6.67 12.78
N GLU A 193 21.03 7.30 12.67
CA GLU A 193 21.18 8.63 12.07
C GLU A 193 20.78 8.64 10.59
N ALA A 194 21.19 7.64 9.82
CA ALA A 194 20.80 7.50 8.42
C ALA A 194 19.27 7.37 8.25
N GLU A 195 18.63 6.58 9.11
CA GLU A 195 17.16 6.45 9.13
C GLU A 195 16.48 7.78 9.49
N ALA A 196 17.02 8.53 10.46
CA ALA A 196 16.50 9.85 10.82
C ALA A 196 16.53 10.81 9.62
N VAL A 197 17.66 10.85 8.89
CA VAL A 197 17.82 11.69 7.70
C VAL A 197 16.86 11.29 6.59
N ARG A 198 16.70 9.98 6.35
CA ARG A 198 15.76 9.46 5.35
C ARG A 198 14.33 9.88 5.69
N ALA A 199 13.89 9.62 6.92
CA ALA A 199 12.56 9.97 7.39
C ALA A 199 12.30 11.47 7.28
N TRP A 200 13.27 12.29 7.70
CA TRP A 200 13.19 13.74 7.64
C TRP A 200 13.03 14.29 6.21
N ARG A 201 13.72 13.71 5.22
CA ARG A 201 13.71 14.23 3.86
C ARG A 201 12.54 13.72 3.02
N GLU A 202 12.07 12.51 3.28
CA GLU A 202 11.17 11.79 2.37
C GLU A 202 9.73 11.70 2.90
N MET A 203 9.53 11.76 4.21
CA MET A 203 8.24 11.45 4.82
C MET A 203 7.42 12.70 5.15
N SER A 204 6.11 12.59 4.94
CA SER A 204 5.13 13.46 5.58
C SER A 204 5.00 13.00 7.03
N LEU A 205 5.27 13.91 7.96
CA LEU A 205 5.33 13.64 9.39
C LEU A 205 4.25 14.42 10.10
N THR A 206 3.69 13.88 11.17
CA THR A 206 2.90 14.69 12.09
C THR A 206 3.78 15.69 12.85
N GLU A 207 3.17 16.67 13.51
CA GLU A 207 3.90 17.62 14.34
C GLU A 207 4.66 16.91 15.46
N GLU A 208 4.05 15.89 16.05
CA GLU A 208 4.62 15.07 17.11
C GLU A 208 5.80 14.25 16.60
N GLU A 209 5.67 13.60 15.43
CA GLU A 209 6.75 12.84 14.81
C GLU A 209 7.94 13.73 14.43
N GLN A 210 7.66 14.93 13.90
CA GLN A 210 8.70 15.92 13.57
C GLN A 210 9.44 16.38 14.82
N ALA A 211 8.73 16.72 15.89
CA ALA A 211 9.31 17.13 17.16
C ALA A 211 10.16 16.00 17.76
N ALA A 212 9.67 14.76 17.71
CA ALA A 212 10.37 13.58 18.19
C ALA A 212 11.67 13.29 17.42
N LEU A 213 11.69 13.49 16.10
CA LEU A 213 12.91 13.37 15.29
C LEU A 213 13.92 14.47 15.61
N LEU A 214 13.48 15.72 15.74
CA LEU A 214 14.36 16.83 16.14
C LEU A 214 14.95 16.63 17.53
N ALA A 215 14.16 16.13 18.47
CA ALA A 215 14.64 15.85 19.83
C ALA A 215 15.73 14.77 19.86
N ARG A 216 15.63 13.75 18.99
CA ARG A 216 16.57 12.61 18.95
C ARG A 216 17.79 12.84 18.05
N ALA A 217 17.62 13.54 16.94
CA ALA A 217 18.62 13.64 15.88
C ALA A 217 18.86 15.08 15.38
N GLY A 218 18.46 16.10 16.15
CA GLY A 218 18.49 17.51 15.71
C GLY A 218 19.82 18.00 15.16
N SER A 219 20.95 17.56 15.72
CA SER A 219 22.30 17.89 15.22
C SER A 219 22.55 17.35 13.81
N VAL A 220 22.18 16.08 13.56
CA VAL A 220 22.32 15.42 12.26
C VAL A 220 21.35 16.01 11.23
N LEU A 221 20.14 16.39 11.68
CA LEU A 221 19.09 16.91 10.81
C LEU A 221 19.30 18.38 10.40
N ALA A 222 20.19 19.12 11.06
CA ALA A 222 20.40 20.55 10.85
C ALA A 222 20.69 20.89 9.37
N ASP A 223 21.59 20.14 8.74
CA ASP A 223 21.98 20.34 7.33
C ASP A 223 20.88 19.90 6.34
N HIS A 224 19.85 19.19 6.81
CA HIS A 224 18.75 18.68 5.99
C HIS A 224 17.48 19.51 6.05
N HIS A 225 17.43 20.56 6.89
CA HIS A 225 16.25 21.42 7.01
C HIS A 225 15.84 22.08 5.69
N GLY A 226 16.80 22.61 4.93
CA GLY A 226 16.53 23.25 3.64
C GLY A 226 15.93 22.27 2.61
N GLY A 227 16.44 21.04 2.56
CA GLY A 227 15.93 19.99 1.67
C GLY A 227 14.49 19.58 2.00
N ARG A 228 14.17 19.41 3.28
CA ARG A 228 12.79 19.10 3.73
C ARG A 228 11.82 20.24 3.40
N LEU A 229 12.22 21.49 3.66
CA LEU A 229 11.41 22.66 3.33
C LEU A 229 11.10 22.72 1.83
N ALA A 230 12.11 22.52 0.97
CA ALA A 230 11.93 22.49 -0.47
C ALA A 230 10.94 21.38 -0.90
N ALA A 231 11.14 20.16 -0.41
CA ALA A 231 10.27 19.02 -0.73
C ALA A 231 8.81 19.24 -0.28
N ALA A 232 8.59 19.86 0.88
CA ALA A 232 7.25 20.20 1.36
C ALA A 232 6.57 21.24 0.46
N LEU A 233 7.30 22.28 0.04
CA LEU A 233 6.79 23.30 -0.89
C LEU A 233 6.48 22.74 -2.28
N ASP A 234 7.34 21.85 -2.79
CA ASP A 234 7.16 21.23 -4.11
C ASP A 234 5.92 20.33 -4.15
N ALA A 235 5.63 19.63 -3.06
CA ALA A 235 4.41 18.84 -2.90
C ALA A 235 3.19 19.67 -2.45
N GLY A 236 3.34 20.97 -2.25
CA GLY A 236 2.26 21.85 -1.79
C GLY A 236 1.78 21.57 -0.36
N ARG A 237 2.61 20.95 0.49
CA ARG A 237 2.31 20.70 1.91
C ARG A 237 2.63 21.96 2.73
N LEU A 238 1.78 22.98 2.59
CA LEU A 238 2.04 24.31 3.13
C LEU A 238 2.14 24.35 4.66
N ALA A 239 1.38 23.50 5.37
CA ALA A 239 1.46 23.39 6.82
C ALA A 239 2.85 22.89 7.28
N GLU A 240 3.33 21.79 6.70
CA GLU A 240 4.69 21.26 6.95
C GLU A 240 5.77 22.29 6.58
N ALA A 241 5.62 22.97 5.45
CA ALA A 241 6.55 24.02 5.05
C ALA A 241 6.60 25.18 6.06
N GLY A 242 5.44 25.56 6.62
CA GLY A 242 5.34 26.58 7.66
C GLY A 242 6.09 26.21 8.94
N GLN A 243 5.99 24.95 9.37
CA GLN A 243 6.70 24.45 10.56
C GLN A 243 8.23 24.49 10.38
N MET A 244 8.72 24.37 9.15
CA MET A 244 10.15 24.43 8.82
C MET A 244 10.75 25.84 8.86
N LEU A 245 9.94 26.90 8.83
CA LEU A 245 10.43 28.28 8.72
C LEU A 245 11.34 28.67 9.90
N ALA A 246 11.07 28.16 11.10
CA ALA A 246 11.88 28.41 12.29
C ALA A 246 13.28 27.76 12.22
N LEU A 247 13.44 26.71 11.42
CA LEU A 247 14.62 25.86 11.37
C LEU A 247 15.62 26.25 10.27
N VAL A 248 15.22 27.09 9.32
CA VAL A 248 16.05 27.47 8.17
C VAL A 248 16.65 28.85 8.31
N THR A 249 17.65 29.13 7.47
CA THR A 249 18.30 30.45 7.41
C THR A 249 17.30 31.56 7.05
N PRO A 250 17.57 32.83 7.42
CA PRO A 250 16.70 33.96 7.07
C PRO A 250 16.43 34.09 5.57
N GLY A 251 17.43 33.80 4.72
CA GLY A 251 17.27 33.83 3.26
C GLY A 251 16.31 32.75 2.76
N SER A 252 16.50 31.50 3.21
CA SER A 252 15.60 30.39 2.87
C SER A 252 14.18 30.63 3.38
N ARG A 253 14.03 31.21 4.57
CA ARG A 253 12.73 31.58 5.15
C ARG A 253 11.98 32.57 4.26
N ALA A 254 12.61 33.67 3.86
CA ALA A 254 11.97 34.70 3.04
C ALA A 254 11.47 34.14 1.69
N VAL A 255 12.25 33.26 1.05
CA VAL A 255 11.83 32.60 -0.19
C VAL A 255 10.65 31.66 0.06
N ALA A 256 10.68 30.90 1.14
CA ALA A 256 9.61 29.98 1.48
C ALA A 256 8.30 30.69 1.83
N GLU A 257 8.33 31.77 2.60
CA GLU A 257 7.15 32.59 2.92
C GLU A 257 6.47 33.11 1.65
N ALA A 258 7.26 33.63 0.70
CA ALA A 258 6.74 34.08 -0.60
C ALA A 258 6.10 32.93 -1.39
N ARG A 259 6.72 31.74 -1.42
CA ARG A 259 6.17 30.55 -2.09
C ARG A 259 4.88 30.06 -1.43
N ILE A 260 4.83 30.03 -0.10
CA ILE A 260 3.63 29.65 0.67
C ILE A 260 2.49 30.60 0.34
N ALA A 261 2.72 31.92 0.39
CA ALA A 261 1.71 32.93 0.07
C ALA A 261 1.17 32.78 -1.36
N LEU A 262 2.06 32.60 -2.34
CA LEU A 262 1.69 32.41 -3.75
C LEU A 262 0.86 31.14 -3.95
N GLN A 263 1.29 30.01 -3.40
CA GLN A 263 0.58 28.73 -3.52
C GLN A 263 -0.77 28.76 -2.79
N ALA A 264 -0.86 29.43 -1.64
CA ALA A 264 -2.12 29.63 -0.92
C ALA A 264 -3.11 30.48 -1.72
N ALA A 265 -2.65 31.59 -2.31
CA ALA A 265 -3.47 32.45 -3.15
C ALA A 265 -3.99 31.71 -4.40
N ALA A 266 -3.13 30.95 -5.08
CA ALA A 266 -3.52 30.15 -6.23
C ALA A 266 -4.62 29.12 -5.88
N ARG A 267 -4.53 28.48 -4.71
CA ARG A 267 -5.57 27.56 -4.22
C ARG A 267 -6.88 28.26 -3.91
N ALA A 268 -6.82 29.47 -3.34
CA ALA A 268 -8.01 30.27 -3.07
C ALA A 268 -8.71 30.68 -4.37
N SER A 269 -7.96 31.02 -5.43
CA SER A 269 -8.54 31.41 -6.73
C SER A 269 -9.17 30.26 -7.54
N MET A 270 -8.89 29.00 -7.20
CA MET A 270 -9.47 27.82 -7.87
C MET A 270 -10.77 27.34 -7.23
N ARG A 271 -11.19 27.93 -6.11
CA ARG A 271 -12.46 27.63 -5.43
C ARG A 271 -13.53 28.64 -5.82
#